data_AF-A0A257TP29-F1
#
_entry.id   AF-A0A257TP29-F1
#
_cell.length_a   1.000
_cell.length_b   1.000
_cell.length_c   1.000
_cell.angle_alpha   90.00
_cell.angle_beta   90.00
_cell.angle_gamma   90.00
#
_symmetry.space_group_name_H-M   'P 1'
#
loop_
_entity.id
_entity.type
_entity.pdbx_description
1 polymer ?
#
loop_
_entity_poly.entity_id
_entity_poly.type
_entity_poly.pdbx_seq_one_letter_code
_entity_poly.pdbx_strand_id
1 'polypeptide(L)'
;DVHRIREENATIGKKIVVTAKGDSKYRVGQLVERAVVMAKNRDMRRSKKKVIEFRDAVPATSEDVLLGITSAALSTDSFISAASFQETTKVLTDASIEGKLDKLIGLKENVIIGQLIPAGTGLKKFRDLILTEEEMLDKTEETESEVSRQKVAS
;
A
#
# COMPACT_ATOMS: atom_id res chain seq x y z
N ASP A 1 3.71 1.45 -7.16
CA ASP A 1 3.58 -0.01 -7.01
C ASP A 1 2.68 -0.57 -8.12
N VAL A 2 3.28 -1.23 -9.11
CA VAL A 2 2.59 -1.67 -10.35
C VAL A 2 1.54 -2.75 -10.07
N HIS A 3 1.77 -3.59 -9.05
CA HIS A 3 0.83 -4.64 -8.67
C HIS A 3 -0.50 -4.06 -8.19
N ARG A 4 -0.44 -3.04 -7.32
CA ARG A 4 -1.63 -2.35 -6.83
C ARG A 4 -2.43 -1.69 -7.95
N ILE A 5 -1.76 -1.05 -8.92
CA ILE A 5 -2.42 -0.44 -10.08
C ILE A 5 -3.13 -1.50 -10.92
N ARG A 6 -2.50 -2.65 -11.15
CA ARG A 6 -3.13 -3.76 -11.88
C ARG A 6 -4.37 -4.30 -11.17
N GLU A 7 -4.32 -4.46 -9.85
CA GLU A 7 -5.47 -4.88 -9.05
C GLU A 7 -6.60 -3.85 -9.08
N GLU A 8 -6.30 -2.57 -8.85
CA GLU A 8 -7.29 -1.49 -8.93
C GLU A 8 -7.90 -1.43 -10.34
N ASN A 9 -7.08 -1.53 -11.40
CA ASN A 9 -7.56 -1.57 -12.78
C ASN A 9 -8.46 -2.77 -13.08
N ALA A 10 -8.18 -3.94 -12.51
CA ALA A 10 -9.04 -5.12 -12.67
C ALA A 10 -10.43 -4.88 -12.04
N THR A 11 -10.51 -4.10 -10.95
CA THR A 11 -11.79 -3.69 -10.36
C THR A 11 -12.47 -2.58 -11.17
N ILE A 12 -11.70 -1.61 -11.68
CA ILE A 12 -12.21 -0.47 -12.47
C ILE A 12 -12.76 -0.94 -13.81
N GLY A 13 -12.12 -1.90 -14.48
CA GLY A 13 -12.59 -2.45 -15.75
C GLY A 13 -13.97 -3.14 -15.67
N LYS A 14 -14.42 -3.52 -14.46
CA LYS A 14 -15.77 -4.05 -14.22
C LYS A 14 -16.82 -2.96 -13.93
N LYS A 15 -16.38 -1.72 -13.76
CA LYS A 15 -17.21 -0.56 -13.45
C LYS A 15 -17.40 0.33 -14.68
N ILE A 16 -18.44 1.12 -14.63
CA ILE A 16 -18.86 2.06 -15.67
C ILE A 16 -19.20 3.40 -15.03
N VAL A 17 -19.07 4.47 -15.81
CA VAL A 17 -19.38 5.84 -15.40
C VAL A 17 -20.76 6.18 -15.94
N VAL A 18 -21.66 6.61 -15.05
CA VAL A 18 -22.99 7.09 -15.45
C VAL A 18 -22.87 8.44 -16.18
N THR A 19 -23.24 8.50 -17.46
CA THR A 19 -23.24 9.74 -18.26
C THR A 19 -24.59 10.45 -18.17
N ALA A 20 -25.68 9.69 -18.25
CA ALA A 20 -27.03 10.21 -18.05
C ALA A 20 -27.81 9.35 -17.07
N LYS A 21 -28.39 10.00 -16.06
CA LYS A 21 -29.11 9.36 -14.95
C LYS A 21 -30.43 8.71 -15.38
N GLY A 22 -31.07 9.19 -16.45
CA GLY A 22 -32.46 8.84 -16.77
C GLY A 22 -33.38 9.12 -15.57
N ASP A 23 -34.33 8.21 -15.31
CA ASP A 23 -35.23 8.26 -14.14
C ASP A 23 -34.67 7.49 -12.92
N SER A 24 -33.39 7.15 -12.93
CA SER A 24 -32.75 6.41 -11.83
C SER A 24 -32.42 7.33 -10.64
N LYS A 25 -31.92 6.77 -9.54
CA LYS A 25 -31.42 7.54 -8.37
C LYS A 25 -29.93 7.88 -8.46
N TYR A 26 -29.22 7.43 -9.49
CA TYR A 26 -27.76 7.62 -9.61
C TYR A 26 -27.36 9.07 -9.84
N ARG A 27 -26.08 9.39 -9.67
CA ARG A 27 -25.51 10.70 -10.04
C ARG A 27 -24.71 10.60 -11.32
N VAL A 28 -24.71 11.65 -12.13
CA VAL A 28 -23.82 11.76 -13.29
C VAL A 28 -22.37 11.77 -12.79
N GLY A 29 -21.50 10.98 -13.42
CA GLY A 29 -20.12 10.79 -13.00
C GLY A 29 -19.91 9.70 -11.93
N GLN A 30 -20.97 9.06 -11.43
CA GLN A 30 -20.84 8.01 -10.44
C GLN A 30 -20.26 6.72 -11.06
N LEU A 31 -19.28 6.13 -10.38
CA LEU A 31 -18.73 4.82 -10.72
C LEU A 31 -19.64 3.72 -10.15
N VAL A 32 -20.16 2.84 -11.00
CA VAL A 32 -21.05 1.74 -10.60
C VAL A 32 -20.64 0.48 -11.35
N GLU A 33 -20.85 -0.71 -10.77
CA GLU A 33 -20.59 -1.96 -11.46
C GLU A 33 -21.49 -2.15 -12.69
N ARG A 34 -20.90 -2.68 -13.78
CA ARG A 34 -21.61 -2.91 -15.05
C ARG A 34 -22.84 -3.81 -14.85
N ALA A 35 -22.72 -4.87 -14.04
CA ALA A 35 -23.82 -5.80 -13.77
C ALA A 35 -25.02 -5.13 -13.10
N VAL A 36 -24.77 -4.23 -12.14
CA VAL A 36 -25.80 -3.53 -11.38
C VAL A 36 -26.59 -2.57 -12.28
N VAL A 37 -25.91 -1.79 -13.12
CA VAL A 37 -26.56 -0.87 -14.05
C VAL A 37 -27.34 -1.64 -15.12
N MET A 38 -26.81 -2.75 -15.62
CA MET A 38 -27.53 -3.59 -16.60
C MET A 38 -28.81 -4.19 -16.00
N ALA A 39 -28.76 -4.71 -14.77
CA ALA A 39 -29.94 -5.18 -14.07
C ALA A 39 -30.96 -4.05 -13.88
N LYS A 40 -30.50 -2.86 -13.46
CA LYS A 40 -31.38 -1.70 -13.27
C LYS A 40 -32.02 -1.23 -14.58
N ASN A 41 -31.25 -1.19 -15.67
CA ASN A 41 -31.74 -0.82 -16.99
C ASN A 41 -32.80 -1.82 -17.50
N ARG A 42 -32.66 -3.11 -17.18
CA ARG A 42 -33.69 -4.13 -17.49
C ARG A 42 -35.01 -3.84 -16.77
N ASP A 43 -34.95 -3.49 -15.48
CA ASP A 43 -36.16 -3.16 -14.70
C ASP A 43 -36.80 -1.84 -15.17
N MET A 44 -35.99 -0.86 -15.56
CA MET A 44 -36.47 0.43 -16.07
C MET A 44 -37.11 0.29 -17.45
N ARG A 45 -36.59 -0.59 -18.31
CA ARG A 45 -37.22 -0.96 -19.59
C ARG A 45 -38.59 -1.61 -19.40
N ARG A 46 -38.73 -2.53 -18.43
CA ARG A 46 -40.03 -3.14 -18.08
C ARG A 46 -41.04 -2.10 -17.59
N SER A 47 -40.57 -1.09 -16.87
CA SER A 47 -41.40 -0.02 -16.31
C SER A 47 -41.62 1.16 -17.28
N LYS A 48 -41.20 1.06 -18.56
CA LYS A 48 -41.24 2.14 -19.56
C LYS A 48 -40.59 3.48 -19.12
N LYS A 49 -39.58 3.43 -18.25
CA LYS A 49 -38.83 4.60 -17.76
C LYS A 49 -37.57 4.86 -18.59
N LYS A 50 -37.03 6.08 -18.55
CA LYS A 50 -35.77 6.41 -19.23
C LYS A 50 -34.61 5.64 -18.63
N VAL A 51 -33.91 4.88 -19.47
CA VAL A 51 -32.74 4.08 -19.09
C VAL A 51 -31.53 4.94 -18.73
N ILE A 52 -30.60 4.36 -17.98
CA ILE A 52 -29.32 4.98 -17.65
C ILE A 52 -28.39 4.81 -18.85
N GLU A 53 -27.79 5.91 -19.29
CA GLU A 53 -26.66 5.90 -20.23
C GLU A 53 -25.35 5.87 -19.45
N PHE A 54 -24.40 5.11 -19.97
CA PHE A 54 -23.11 4.91 -19.32
C PHE A 54 -22.00 4.80 -20.36
N ARG A 55 -20.78 5.10 -19.91
CA ARG A 55 -19.53 4.82 -20.62
C ARG A 55 -18.67 3.87 -19.79
N ASP A 56 -17.74 3.19 -20.44
CA ASP A 56 -16.76 2.36 -19.74
C ASP A 56 -15.81 3.22 -18.89
N ALA A 57 -15.41 2.67 -17.74
CA ALA A 57 -14.42 3.34 -16.90
C ALA A 57 -13.03 3.21 -17.53
N VAL A 58 -12.28 4.32 -17.56
CA VAL A 58 -10.92 4.35 -18.10
C VAL A 58 -9.97 3.83 -17.01
N PRO A 59 -9.19 2.76 -17.26
CA PRO A 59 -8.21 2.26 -16.30
C PRO A 59 -7.03 3.24 -16.15
N ALA A 60 -6.38 3.21 -15.00
CA ALA A 60 -5.17 3.99 -14.76
C ALA A 60 -4.00 3.45 -15.57
N THR A 61 -3.22 4.33 -16.19
CA THR A 61 -1.95 3.98 -16.85
C THR A 61 -0.79 4.25 -15.88
N SER A 62 0.25 3.43 -15.95
CA SER A 62 1.48 3.63 -15.18
C SER A 62 2.68 3.59 -16.11
N GLU A 63 3.67 4.43 -15.83
CA GLU A 63 4.99 4.39 -16.45
C GLU A 63 6.07 4.21 -15.37
N ASP A 64 7.13 3.49 -15.71
CA ASP A 64 8.25 3.30 -14.81
C ASP A 64 9.18 4.52 -14.89
N VAL A 65 9.37 5.19 -13.75
CA VAL A 65 10.27 6.36 -13.65
C VAL A 65 11.49 5.98 -12.83
N LEU A 66 12.67 6.09 -13.42
CA LEU A 66 13.93 5.92 -12.70
C LEU A 66 14.30 7.21 -11.97
N LEU A 67 14.20 7.18 -10.65
CA LEU A 67 14.61 8.28 -9.79
C LEU A 67 16.08 8.11 -9.37
N GLY A 68 16.82 9.22 -9.33
CA GLY A 68 18.14 9.25 -8.69
C GLY A 68 18.04 9.08 -7.17
N ILE A 69 19.15 8.79 -6.50
CA ILE A 69 19.20 8.50 -5.06
C ILE A 69 18.58 9.66 -4.24
N THR A 70 18.94 10.90 -4.56
CA THR A 70 18.43 12.09 -3.86
C THR A 70 16.92 12.24 -4.03
N SER A 71 16.41 12.11 -5.26
CA SER A 71 14.97 12.24 -5.55
C SER A 71 14.17 11.10 -4.91
N ALA A 72 14.72 9.88 -4.90
CA ALA A 72 14.09 8.74 -4.24
C ALA A 72 14.06 8.92 -2.71
N ALA A 73 15.12 9.46 -2.12
CA ALA A 73 15.21 9.71 -0.68
C ALA A 73 14.33 10.88 -0.19
N LEU A 74 14.04 11.86 -1.05
CA LEU A 74 13.07 12.93 -0.75
C LEU A 74 11.63 12.49 -0.97
N SER A 75 11.39 11.53 -1.86
CA SER A 75 10.05 11.01 -2.18
C SER A 75 9.61 9.85 -1.28
N THR A 76 10.29 9.62 -0.16
CA THR A 76 9.90 8.55 0.76
C THR A 76 8.58 8.87 1.45
N ASP A 77 7.80 7.84 1.78
CA ASP A 77 6.50 8.01 2.45
C ASP A 77 6.63 8.67 3.83
N SER A 78 7.76 8.48 4.51
CA SER A 78 8.06 9.15 5.77
C SER A 78 8.62 10.55 5.53
N PHE A 79 7.87 11.56 5.99
CA PHE A 79 8.36 12.93 5.95
C PHE A 79 9.45 13.18 7.00
N ILE A 80 9.48 12.43 8.11
CA ILE A 80 10.54 12.53 9.13
C ILE A 80 11.88 12.08 8.53
N SER A 81 11.87 10.92 7.84
CA SER A 81 13.03 10.41 7.12
C SER A 81 13.46 11.37 6.01
N ALA A 82 12.53 11.86 5.17
CA ALA A 82 12.83 12.79 4.08
C ALA A 82 13.40 14.13 4.60
N ALA A 83 12.80 14.72 5.64
CA ALA A 83 13.22 15.99 6.23
C ALA A 83 14.61 15.91 6.89
N SER A 84 14.98 14.74 7.41
CA SER A 84 16.31 14.47 7.97
C SER A 84 17.41 14.32 6.91
N PHE A 85 17.03 14.05 5.66
CA PHE A 85 17.98 13.89 4.57
C PHE A 85 18.40 15.24 4.00
N GLN A 86 17.48 15.98 3.38
CA GLN A 86 17.70 17.30 2.76
C GLN A 86 16.39 18.11 2.70
N GLU A 87 16.47 19.38 2.30
CA GLU A 87 15.31 20.28 2.06
C GLU A 87 14.30 20.36 3.23
N THR A 88 14.79 20.30 4.48
CA THR A 88 14.00 20.14 5.71
C THR A 88 12.80 21.10 5.81
N THR A 89 12.99 22.39 5.55
CA THR A 89 11.90 23.39 5.65
C THR A 89 10.77 23.13 4.67
N LYS A 90 11.10 22.73 3.44
CA LYS A 90 10.12 22.44 2.39
C LYS A 90 9.34 21.17 2.72
N VAL A 91 10.05 20.09 3.08
CA VAL A 91 9.42 18.81 3.42
C VAL A 91 8.47 18.96 4.61
N LEU A 92 8.86 19.69 5.66
CA LEU A 92 8.00 19.93 6.83
C LEU A 92 6.81 20.83 6.51
N THR A 93 6.97 21.82 5.62
CA THR A 93 5.88 22.70 5.18
C THR A 93 4.83 21.90 4.41
N ASP A 94 5.27 21.11 3.41
CA ASP A 94 4.37 20.30 2.59
C ASP A 94 3.63 19.25 3.45
N ALA A 95 4.35 18.59 4.36
CA ALA A 95 3.75 17.63 5.28
C ALA A 95 2.72 18.29 6.23
N SER A 96 2.97 19.52 6.67
CA SER A 96 2.05 20.28 7.53
C SER A 96 0.79 20.72 6.78
N ILE A 97 0.93 21.13 5.51
CA ILE A 97 -0.19 21.53 4.65
C ILE A 97 -1.09 20.32 4.34
N GLU A 98 -0.49 19.18 4.04
CA GLU A 98 -1.22 17.94 3.74
C GLU A 98 -1.77 17.24 5.00
N GLY A 99 -1.30 17.61 6.20
CA GLY A 99 -1.63 16.92 7.44
C GLY A 99 -1.10 15.48 7.46
N LYS A 100 0.08 15.25 6.89
CA LYS A 100 0.68 13.92 6.78
C LYS A 100 1.00 13.33 8.15
N LEU A 101 0.72 12.04 8.31
CA LEU A 101 1.07 11.26 9.49
C LEU A 101 2.17 10.27 9.14
N ASP A 102 3.24 10.28 9.94
CA ASP A 102 4.34 9.34 9.80
C ASP A 102 3.99 8.02 10.51
N LYS A 103 4.21 6.90 9.83
CA LYS A 103 3.87 5.56 10.33
C LYS A 103 5.03 4.86 11.03
N LEU A 104 6.23 5.47 11.06
CA LEU A 104 7.41 4.93 11.74
C LEU A 104 7.74 3.49 11.32
N ILE A 105 7.66 3.21 10.03
CA ILE A 105 7.92 1.86 9.47
C ILE A 105 9.41 1.70 9.18
N GLY A 106 10.09 2.81 8.87
CA GLY A 106 11.49 2.83 8.48
C GLY A 106 12.46 2.85 9.67
N LEU A 107 13.73 2.59 9.38
CA LEU A 107 14.80 2.64 10.38
C LEU A 107 15.07 4.08 10.84
N LYS A 108 15.21 5.03 9.90
CA LYS A 108 15.58 6.41 10.21
C LYS A 108 14.56 7.12 11.10
N GLU A 109 13.27 6.98 10.77
CA GLU A 109 12.17 7.45 11.62
C GLU A 109 12.31 7.01 13.08
N ASN A 110 12.45 5.70 13.30
CA ASN A 110 12.53 5.13 14.64
C ASN A 110 13.80 5.60 15.37
N VAL A 111 14.93 5.72 14.66
CA VAL A 111 16.18 6.25 15.23
C VAL A 111 16.02 7.72 15.68
N ILE A 112 15.40 8.57 14.86
CA ILE A 112 15.21 10.00 15.18
C ILE A 112 14.28 10.17 16.38
N ILE A 113 13.22 9.37 16.47
CA ILE A 113 12.28 9.39 17.59
C ILE A 113 12.86 8.73 18.84
N GLY A 114 13.85 7.84 18.70
CA GLY A 114 14.43 7.07 19.80
C GLY A 114 13.63 5.81 20.17
N GLN A 115 12.83 5.28 19.25
CA GLN A 115 12.11 4.02 19.40
C GLN A 115 12.97 2.83 18.93
N LEU A 116 12.67 1.63 19.43
CA LEU A 116 13.31 0.40 18.97
C LEU A 116 13.17 0.23 17.45
N ILE A 117 14.30 0.12 16.76
CA ILE A 117 14.35 0.02 15.30
C ILE A 117 13.72 -1.30 14.80
N PRO A 118 13.05 -1.31 13.65
CA PRO A 118 12.45 -2.51 13.06
C PRO A 118 13.49 -3.41 12.36
N ALA A 119 14.62 -3.69 13.02
CA ALA A 119 15.66 -4.60 12.54
C ALA A 119 16.27 -5.39 13.70
N GLY A 120 16.86 -6.55 13.37
CA GLY A 120 17.46 -7.44 14.37
C GLY A 120 16.45 -7.85 15.44
N THR A 121 16.78 -7.63 16.71
CA THR A 121 15.92 -7.93 17.86
C THR A 121 14.61 -7.13 17.89
N GLY A 122 14.53 -6.01 17.16
CA GLY A 122 13.30 -5.22 17.05
C GLY A 122 12.28 -5.74 16.04
N LEU A 123 12.60 -6.79 15.28
CA LEU A 123 11.63 -7.47 14.44
C LEU A 123 10.60 -8.20 15.30
N LYS A 124 9.32 -8.16 14.88
CA LYS A 124 8.21 -8.82 15.60
C LYS A 124 8.50 -10.29 15.92
N LYS A 125 9.12 -11.02 14.97
CA LYS A 125 9.49 -12.44 15.13
C LYS A 125 10.39 -12.71 16.34
N PHE A 126 11.31 -11.80 16.64
CA PHE A 126 12.27 -11.98 17.73
C PHE A 126 11.82 -11.33 19.03
N ARG A 127 11.03 -10.26 18.95
CA ARG A 127 10.52 -9.55 20.13
C ARG A 127 9.54 -10.37 20.95
N ASP A 128 8.69 -11.15 20.27
CA ASP A 128 7.64 -11.93 20.93
C ASP A 128 8.10 -13.38 21.21
N LEU A 129 9.39 -13.67 21.01
CA LEU A 129 9.97 -14.98 21.23
C LEU A 129 10.21 -15.21 22.72
N ILE A 130 9.31 -15.97 23.36
CA ILE A 130 9.49 -16.46 24.72
C ILE A 130 10.11 -17.85 24.60
N LEU A 131 11.34 -18.01 25.08
CA LEU A 131 12.01 -19.31 25.08
C LEU A 131 11.74 -20.02 26.39
N THR A 132 11.26 -21.26 26.30
CA THR A 132 11.26 -22.20 27.44
C THR A 132 12.64 -22.85 27.59
N GLU A 133 12.96 -23.37 28.78
CA GLU A 133 14.26 -24.02 29.05
C GLU A 133 14.53 -25.20 28.11
N GLU A 134 13.49 -25.95 27.73
CA GLU A 134 13.57 -27.07 26.78
C GLU A 134 13.88 -26.60 25.34
N GLU A 135 13.27 -25.50 24.89
CA GLU A 135 13.51 -24.94 23.55
C GLU A 135 14.87 -24.21 23.43
N MET A 136 15.47 -23.79 24.55
CA MET A 136 16.83 -23.26 24.56
C MET A 136 17.84 -24.34 24.23
N LEU A 137 17.71 -25.52 24.87
CA LEU A 137 18.61 -26.66 24.69
C LEU A 137 18.61 -27.15 23.23
N ASP A 138 17.44 -27.34 22.62
CA ASP A 138 17.31 -27.77 21.21
C ASP A 138 17.95 -26.77 20.22
N LYS A 139 17.77 -25.46 20.44
CA LYS A 139 18.36 -24.43 19.55
C LYS A 139 19.88 -24.29 19.72
N THR A 140 20.41 -24.50 20.93
CA THR A 140 21.87 -24.58 21.13
C THR A 140 22.48 -25.77 20.39
N GLU A 141 21.82 -26.93 20.41
CA GLU A 141 22.31 -28.12 19.69
C GLU A 141 22.25 -27.93 18.16
N GLU A 142 21.18 -27.32 17.63
CA GLU A 142 21.07 -27.00 16.20
C GLU A 142 22.16 -26.02 15.75
N THR A 143 22.38 -24.93 16.48
CA THR A 143 23.39 -23.91 16.14
C THR A 143 24.82 -24.43 16.25
N GLU A 144 25.14 -25.26 17.24
CA GLU A 144 26.45 -25.91 17.36
C GLU A 144 26.68 -26.94 16.23
N SER A 145 25.64 -27.64 15.78
CA SER A 145 25.72 -28.59 14.66
C SER A 145 25.95 -27.91 13.30
N GLU A 146 25.39 -26.72 13.08
CA GLU A 146 25.62 -25.94 11.84
C GLU A 146 27.01 -25.32 11.81
N VAL A 147 27.47 -24.75 12.93
CA VAL A 147 28.81 -24.14 13.04
C VAL A 147 29.92 -25.20 12.89
N SER A 148 29.71 -26.40 13.43
CA SER A 148 30.65 -27.51 13.28
C SER A 148 30.69 -28.05 11.84
N ARG A 149 29.55 -28.17 11.15
CA ARG A 149 29.51 -28.53 9.71
C ARG A 149 30.23 -27.52 8.82
N GLN A 150 30.14 -26.23 9.15
CA GLN A 150 30.73 -25.17 8.33
C GLN A 150 32.26 -25.06 8.51
N LYS A 151 32.81 -25.44 9.67
CA LYS A 151 34.27 -25.55 9.91
C LYS A 151 34.93 -26.76 9.25
N VAL A 152 34.19 -27.83 8.97
CA VAL A 152 34.73 -29.03 8.31
C VAL A 152 34.74 -28.88 6.78
N ALA A 153 33.97 -27.93 6.24
CA ALA A 153 33.87 -27.64 4.81
C ALA A 153 34.84 -26.55 4.31
N SER A 154 35.63 -25.93 5.21
CA SER A 154 36.69 -24.95 4.93
C SER A 154 38.06 -25.54 5.18
#